data_AF-A0A7W7HEB2-F1
#
_entry.id   AF-A0A7W7HEB2-F1
#
_cell.length_a   1.000
_cell.length_b   1.000
_cell.length_c   1.000
_cell.angle_alpha   90.00
_cell.angle_beta   90.00
_cell.angle_gamma   90.00
#
_symmetry.space_group_name_H-M   'P 1'
#
loop_
_entity.id
_entity.type
_entity.pdbx_description
1 polymer ?
#
loop_
_entity_poly.entity_id
_entity_poly.type
_entity_poly.pdbx_seq_one_letter_code
_entity_poly.pdbx_strand_id
1 'polypeptide(L)'
;MIDVRNTQDHPAPGGVQLSVISTVLVFVIIPVVIIGTIATLVFAGSDRSKPDRRYRPGRPYDFPAMWFTAKPQQVAPASAGHSGLVIEDSSGAPVRPGPTGGASDSW
;
A
#
# COMPACT_ATOMS: atom_id res chain seq x y z
N MET A 1 3.40 37.82 -60.18
CA MET A 1 2.17 37.72 -59.37
C MET A 1 1.74 36.25 -59.45
N ILE A 2 2.16 35.44 -58.48
CA ILE A 2 1.96 33.98 -58.50
C ILE A 2 0.70 33.66 -57.69
N ASP A 3 -0.33 33.21 -58.40
CA ASP A 3 -1.57 32.67 -57.81
C ASP A 3 -1.27 31.25 -57.34
N VAL A 4 -0.93 31.11 -56.05
CA VAL A 4 -0.75 29.82 -55.38
C VAL A 4 -2.13 29.25 -55.11
N ARG A 5 -2.74 28.67 -56.15
CA ARG A 5 -3.97 27.89 -55.99
C ARG A 5 -3.62 26.59 -55.26
N ASN A 6 -4.01 26.58 -53.99
CA ASN A 6 -4.00 25.44 -53.10
C ASN A 6 -4.85 24.31 -53.69
N THR A 7 -4.22 23.36 -54.39
CA THR A 7 -4.85 22.16 -54.94
C THR A 7 -5.50 21.38 -53.80
N GLN A 8 -6.83 21.32 -53.80
CA GLN A 8 -7.59 20.45 -52.90
C GLN A 8 -7.51 19.03 -53.46
N ASP A 9 -6.59 18.22 -52.95
CA ASP A 9 -6.55 16.79 -53.26
C ASP A 9 -7.69 16.07 -52.52
N HIS A 10 -8.57 15.42 -53.30
CA HIS A 10 -9.72 14.66 -52.80
C HIS A 10 -9.27 13.40 -52.02
N PRO A 11 -9.70 13.16 -50.77
CA PRO A 11 -9.33 11.95 -50.05
C PRO A 11 -10.18 10.73 -50.45
N ALA A 12 -9.51 9.58 -50.56
CA ALA A 12 -10.12 8.28 -50.80
C ALA A 12 -11.09 7.87 -49.66
N PRO A 13 -12.21 7.20 -49.95
CA PRO A 13 -13.20 6.81 -48.96
C PRO A 13 -12.69 5.59 -48.17
N GLY A 14 -12.25 5.81 -46.92
CA GLY A 14 -11.95 4.71 -46.00
C GLY A 14 -11.02 5.03 -44.83
N GLY A 15 -10.29 6.15 -44.86
CA GLY A 15 -9.45 6.57 -43.74
C GLY A 15 -10.17 7.56 -42.84
N VAL A 16 -10.44 7.19 -41.59
CA VAL A 16 -10.92 8.14 -40.57
C VAL A 16 -9.78 9.14 -40.31
N GLN A 17 -9.83 10.33 -40.92
CA GLN A 17 -8.88 11.39 -40.62
C GLN A 17 -9.11 11.87 -39.18
N LEU A 18 -8.19 11.51 -38.28
CA LEU A 18 -8.21 12.00 -36.90
C LEU A 18 -7.61 13.40 -36.87
N SER A 19 -8.43 14.39 -36.50
CA SER A 19 -7.94 15.74 -36.21
C SER A 19 -6.91 15.69 -35.06
N VAL A 20 -5.88 16.53 -35.13
CA VAL A 20 -4.87 16.69 -34.05
C VAL A 20 -5.54 16.91 -32.70
N ILE A 21 -6.64 17.67 -32.68
CA ILE A 21 -7.44 17.91 -31.47
C ILE A 21 -8.03 16.61 -30.92
N SER A 22 -8.54 15.73 -31.79
CA SER A 22 -9.09 14.42 -31.40
C SER A 22 -8.02 13.53 -30.79
N THR A 23 -6.82 13.51 -31.38
CA THR A 23 -5.69 12.72 -30.89
C THR A 23 -5.28 13.18 -29.49
N VAL A 24 -5.14 14.49 -29.28
CA VAL A 24 -4.76 15.05 -27.97
C VAL A 24 -5.85 14.78 -26.93
N LEU A 25 -7.13 14.98 -27.26
CA LEU A 25 -8.24 14.73 -26.36
C LEU A 25 -8.25 13.28 -25.88
N VAL A 26 -8.14 12.33 -26.81
CA VAL A 26 -8.30 10.90 -26.50
C VAL A 26 -7.07 10.32 -25.83
N PHE A 27 -5.87 10.66 -26.29
CA PHE A 27 -4.65 10.00 -25.82
C PHE A 27 -3.94 10.72 -24.68
N VAL A 28 -4.31 11.96 -24.38
CA VAL A 28 -3.68 12.75 -23.30
C VAL A 28 -4.71 13.16 -22.27
N ILE A 29 -5.75 13.87 -22.69
CA ILE A 29 -6.70 14.47 -21.74
C ILE A 29 -7.52 13.40 -21.01
N ILE A 30 -8.13 12.46 -21.74
CA ILE A 30 -8.94 11.40 -21.12
C ILE A 30 -8.11 10.57 -20.10
N PRO A 31 -6.90 10.06 -20.42
CA PRO A 31 -6.08 9.37 -19.44
C PRO A 31 -5.72 10.21 -18.21
N VAL A 32 -5.34 11.48 -18.40
CA VAL A 32 -5.01 12.39 -17.30
C VAL A 32 -6.21 12.61 -16.39
N VAL A 33 -7.41 12.81 -16.96
CA VAL A 33 -8.64 12.96 -16.19
C VAL A 33 -8.98 11.69 -15.41
N ILE A 34 -8.84 10.51 -16.02
CA ILE A 34 -9.09 9.22 -15.34
C ILE A 34 -8.12 9.05 -14.18
N ILE A 35 -6.81 9.20 -14.41
CA ILE A 35 -5.79 9.06 -13.38
C ILE A 35 -6.00 10.08 -12.27
N GLY A 36 -6.24 11.34 -12.62
CA GLY A 36 -6.52 12.40 -11.67
C GLY A 36 -7.76 12.13 -10.82
N THR A 37 -8.82 11.60 -11.42
CA THR A 37 -10.04 11.21 -10.70
C THR A 37 -9.76 10.08 -9.72
N ILE A 38 -9.09 9.02 -10.16
CA ILE A 38 -8.74 7.89 -9.29
C ILE A 38 -7.83 8.35 -8.15
N ALA A 39 -6.78 9.12 -8.46
CA ALA A 39 -5.88 9.67 -7.45
C ALA A 39 -6.65 10.52 -6.43
N THR A 40 -7.52 11.41 -6.89
CA THR A 40 -8.34 12.26 -6.02
C THR A 40 -9.23 11.42 -5.11
N LEU A 41 -9.88 10.38 -5.62
CA LEU A 41 -10.70 9.46 -4.80
C LEU A 41 -9.86 8.73 -3.75
N VAL A 42 -8.70 8.22 -4.12
CA VAL A 42 -7.78 7.53 -3.21
C VAL A 42 -7.31 8.46 -2.09
N PHE A 43 -6.88 9.69 -2.44
CA PHE A 43 -6.35 10.63 -1.46
C PHE A 43 -7.45 11.28 -0.62
N ALA A 44 -8.64 11.54 -1.17
CA ALA A 44 -9.76 12.13 -0.44
C ALA A 44 -10.24 11.25 0.73
N GLY A 45 -10.16 9.92 0.59
CA GLY A 45 -10.51 8.97 1.66
C GLY A 45 -9.37 8.64 2.64
N SER A 46 -8.14 9.06 2.35
CA SER A 46 -6.94 8.54 3.03
C SER A 46 -6.71 9.12 4.43
N ASP A 47 -7.23 10.32 4.73
CA ASP A 47 -6.78 11.09 5.91
C ASP A 47 -7.82 11.19 7.05
N ARG A 48 -9.11 11.13 6.74
CA ARG A 48 -10.17 11.46 7.73
C ARG A 48 -10.59 10.31 8.63
N SER A 49 -10.33 9.06 8.23
CA SER A 49 -10.83 7.86 8.93
C SER A 49 -9.73 7.02 9.55
N LYS A 50 -8.45 7.37 9.37
CA LYS A 50 -7.35 6.59 9.94
C LYS A 50 -7.17 6.97 11.40
N PRO A 51 -7.24 6.01 12.34
CA PRO A 51 -6.86 6.26 13.72
C PRO A 51 -5.43 6.80 13.76
N ASP A 52 -5.15 7.74 14.68
CA ASP A 52 -3.81 8.29 14.86
C ASP A 52 -2.82 7.13 15.00
N ARG A 53 -1.84 7.08 14.10
CA ARG A 53 -0.87 5.98 14.06
C ARG A 53 0.07 6.03 15.27
N ARG A 54 0.06 7.14 16.00
CA ARG A 54 0.85 7.38 17.19
C ARG A 54 -0.06 7.44 18.41
N TYR A 55 0.21 6.58 19.39
CA TYR A 55 -0.42 6.71 20.70
C TYR A 55 -0.05 8.05 21.35
N ARG A 56 -1.03 8.69 21.98
CA ARG A 56 -0.84 9.92 22.76
C ARG A 56 -1.22 9.63 24.22
N PRO A 57 -0.35 9.97 25.19
CA PRO A 57 -0.70 9.87 26.61
C PRO A 57 -2.01 10.62 26.92
N GLY A 58 -2.88 10.02 27.73
CA GLY A 58 -4.20 10.56 28.07
C GLY A 58 -5.34 10.21 27.10
N ARG A 59 -5.05 9.53 25.98
CA ARG A 59 -6.08 8.94 25.11
C ARG A 59 -6.29 7.46 25.47
N PRO A 60 -7.51 6.92 25.32
CA PRO A 60 -7.72 5.47 25.40
C PRO A 60 -6.82 4.72 24.41
N TYR A 61 -6.35 3.54 24.82
CA TYR A 61 -5.53 2.68 23.97
C TYR A 61 -6.46 1.78 23.13
N ASP A 62 -6.69 2.18 21.88
CA ASP A 62 -7.59 1.48 20.93
C ASP A 62 -6.81 0.59 19.93
N PHE A 63 -5.52 0.36 20.16
CA PHE A 63 -4.69 -0.45 19.27
C PHE A 63 -4.81 -1.94 19.61
N PRO A 64 -4.62 -2.84 18.63
CA PRO A 64 -4.58 -4.28 18.90
C PRO A 64 -3.42 -4.63 19.86
N ALA A 65 -3.59 -5.71 20.62
CA ALA A 65 -2.50 -6.26 21.43
C ALA A 65 -1.35 -6.72 20.52
N MET A 66 -0.14 -6.26 20.82
CA MET A 66 1.07 -6.56 20.05
C MET A 66 2.17 -7.06 20.96
N TRP A 67 2.86 -8.13 20.55
CA TRP A 67 4.05 -8.65 21.21
C TRP A 67 5.26 -8.44 20.31
N PHE A 68 6.25 -7.73 20.82
CA PHE A 68 7.52 -7.54 20.14
C PHE A 68 8.49 -8.61 20.64
N THR A 69 9.01 -9.43 19.73
CA THR A 69 10.02 -10.43 20.06
C THR A 69 11.41 -9.88 19.72
N ALA A 70 12.43 -10.29 20.47
CA ALA A 70 13.81 -9.83 20.23
C ALA A 70 14.37 -10.30 18.88
N LYS A 71 13.82 -11.39 18.32
CA LYS A 71 14.20 -11.97 17.03
C LYS A 71 12.95 -12.27 16.20
N PRO A 72 12.34 -11.26 15.57
CA PRO A 72 11.07 -11.44 14.84
C PRO A 72 11.17 -12.43 13.69
N GLN A 73 12.34 -12.57 13.06
CA GLN A 73 12.59 -13.53 11.97
C GLN A 73 12.42 -14.98 12.41
N GLN A 74 12.60 -15.29 13.70
CA GLN A 74 12.44 -16.65 14.24
C GLN A 74 10.98 -17.01 14.57
N VAL A 75 10.08 -16.03 14.48
CA VAL A 75 8.66 -16.16 14.88
C VAL A 75 7.71 -15.93 13.69
N ALA A 76 8.23 -15.48 12.55
CA ALA A 76 7.45 -15.42 11.31
C ALA A 76 7.08 -16.84 10.86
N PRO A 77 5.84 -17.09 10.40
CA PRO A 77 5.45 -18.39 9.88
C PRO A 77 6.07 -18.57 8.49
N ALA A 78 7.36 -18.91 8.44
CA ALA A 78 7.89 -19.61 7.30
C ALA A 78 7.22 -20.99 7.30
N SER A 79 6.37 -21.23 6.31
CA SER A 79 6.01 -22.57 5.87
C SER A 79 7.23 -23.49 5.99
N ALA A 80 7.05 -24.60 6.74
CA ALA A 80 8.04 -25.62 7.10
C ALA A 80 8.87 -25.38 8.38
N GLY A 81 8.39 -26.01 9.46
CA GLY A 81 9.19 -26.75 10.44
C GLY A 81 10.42 -26.06 11.00
N HIS A 82 10.23 -25.25 12.05
CA HIS A 82 11.32 -24.92 12.97
C HIS A 82 10.91 -25.38 14.36
N SER A 83 11.70 -26.32 14.88
CA SER A 83 11.58 -26.93 16.20
C SER A 83 11.34 -25.84 17.25
N GLY A 84 10.16 -25.90 17.89
CA GLY A 84 9.87 -25.02 19.02
C GLY A 84 11.01 -25.13 20.03
N LEU A 85 11.51 -23.98 20.48
CA LEU A 85 12.55 -23.92 21.51
C LEU A 85 12.10 -24.78 22.70
N VAL A 86 12.75 -25.92 22.90
CA VAL A 86 12.52 -26.80 24.05
C VAL A 86 13.37 -26.26 25.20
N ILE A 87 12.72 -25.92 26.30
CA ILE A 87 13.41 -25.58 27.53
C ILE A 87 13.72 -26.89 28.22
N GLU A 88 15.00 -27.11 28.51
CA GLU A 88 15.49 -28.30 29.18
C GLU A 88 15.96 -27.93 30.59
N ASP A 89 15.69 -28.80 31.56
CA ASP A 89 16.31 -28.71 32.88
C ASP A 89 17.77 -29.20 32.82
N SER A 90 18.53 -29.04 33.90
CA SER A 90 19.90 -29.52 34.10
C SER A 90 20.07 -31.03 33.84
N SER A 91 18.97 -31.79 33.90
CA SER A 91 18.89 -33.21 33.56
C SER A 91 18.74 -33.48 32.05
N GLY A 92 18.61 -32.45 31.21
CA GLY A 92 18.30 -32.55 29.79
C GLY A 92 16.84 -32.91 29.49
N ALA A 93 15.98 -33.02 30.52
CA ALA A 93 14.57 -33.32 30.32
C ALA A 93 13.81 -32.06 29.83
N PRO A 94 12.91 -32.18 28.84
CA PRO A 94 12.02 -31.10 28.44
C PRO A 94 11.11 -30.66 29.58
N VAL A 95 11.10 -29.38 29.92
CA VAL A 95 10.29 -28.81 30.99
C VAL A 95 9.43 -27.66 30.46
N ARG A 96 8.20 -27.57 30.94
CA ARG A 96 7.35 -26.41 30.71
C ARG A 96 7.85 -25.26 31.59
N PRO A 97 8.17 -24.07 31.04
CA PRO A 97 8.58 -22.95 31.85
C PRO A 97 7.51 -22.61 32.89
N GLY A 98 7.90 -22.63 34.16
CA GLY A 98 7.07 -22.18 35.28
C GLY A 98 7.19 -20.67 35.50
N PRO A 99 6.30 -20.06 36.30
CA PRO A 99 6.38 -18.65 36.64
C PRO A 99 7.72 -18.34 37.34
N THR A 100 8.46 -17.35 36.84
CA THR A 100 9.79 -16.99 37.38
C THR A 100 9.76 -15.72 38.24
N GLY A 101 8.76 -14.85 38.08
CA GLY A 101 8.62 -13.60 38.85
C GLY A 101 7.80 -12.53 38.13
N GLY A 102 7.79 -11.29 38.65
CA GLY A 102 7.12 -10.13 38.04
C GLY A 102 7.59 -8.78 38.60
N ALA A 103 7.40 -7.71 37.82
CA ALA A 103 7.66 -6.33 38.21
C ALA A 103 6.49 -5.45 37.74
N SER A 104 6.12 -4.44 38.54
CA SER A 104 5.03 -3.52 38.23
C SER A 104 5.35 -2.09 38.66
N ASP A 105 4.77 -1.12 37.97
CA ASP A 105 4.85 0.31 38.28
C ASP A 105 3.50 0.98 37.93
N SER A 106 3.24 2.19 38.44
CA SER A 106 1.96 2.91 38.30
C SER A 106 2.14 4.37 37.88
N TRP A 107 2.95 4.58 36.84
CA TRP A 107 3.16 5.89 36.20
C TRP A 107 1.87 6.60 35.81
#